data_AF-A0A9E5YK92-F1
#
_entry.id   AF-A0A9E5YK92-F1
#
_cell.length_a   1.000
_cell.length_b   1.000
_cell.length_c   1.000
_cell.angle_alpha   90.00
_cell.angle_beta   90.00
_cell.angle_gamma   90.00
#
_symmetry.space_group_name_H-M   'P 1'
#
loop_
_entity.id
_entity.type
_entity.pdbx_description
1 polymer ?
#
loop_
_entity_poly.entity_id
_entity_poly.type
_entity_poly.pdbx_seq_one_letter_code
_entity_poly.pdbx_strand_id
1 'polypeptide(L)'
;MNICPITYHQCRGKYSKEGLKKLNRRLRNLEVLPYTAAEQLREAASRAPKMSIQGVQPKLSLRLNIKKGEFEIVDTGGAYILKPQNPQFEQIPENEDVSMRLAEAAGIDVPIHGLIYSKDGSLTYFIKRFDRKGRKEKLAVEDFAQLLGYSRETKYDASMEKVASVVEQFCTFPMVEKIKLFRLTLVNFLIGNEDMHLKNFSLITRGGKIELSPAYDILNSTIVLTSPKEETALP
;
A
#
# COMPACT_ATOMS: atom_id res chain seq x y z
N MET A 1 6.52 -12.25 -25.53
CA MET A 1 5.49 -12.49 -24.50
C MET A 1 5.72 -11.47 -23.39
N ASN A 2 4.67 -10.86 -22.86
CA ASN A 2 4.79 -9.85 -21.81
C ASN A 2 4.68 -10.52 -20.43
N ILE A 3 5.12 -9.83 -19.39
CA ILE A 3 4.90 -10.22 -17.99
C ILE A 3 3.76 -9.35 -17.44
N CYS A 4 2.75 -9.98 -16.83
CA CYS A 4 1.63 -9.24 -16.26
C CYS A 4 2.08 -8.47 -15.00
N PRO A 5 1.92 -7.14 -14.94
CA PRO A 5 2.35 -6.34 -13.79
C PRO A 5 1.54 -6.55 -12.49
N ILE A 6 0.46 -7.33 -12.54
CA ILE A 6 -0.37 -7.64 -11.36
C ILE A 6 0.01 -8.99 -10.74
N THR A 7 0.53 -9.93 -11.53
CA THR A 7 0.81 -11.32 -11.09
C THR A 7 2.20 -11.83 -11.40
N TYR A 8 2.98 -11.12 -12.21
CA TYR A 8 4.28 -11.54 -12.76
C TYR A 8 4.26 -12.82 -13.60
N HIS A 9 3.06 -13.32 -13.94
CA HIS A 9 2.90 -14.42 -14.88
C HIS A 9 2.98 -13.94 -16.33
N GLN A 10 3.53 -14.78 -17.21
CA GLN A 10 3.59 -14.51 -18.65
C GLN A 10 2.18 -14.38 -19.26
N CYS A 11 2.01 -13.43 -20.18
CA CYS A 11 0.76 -13.20 -20.89
C CYS A 11 0.98 -12.68 -22.33
N ARG A 12 -0.03 -12.86 -23.19
CA ARG A 12 -0.01 -12.35 -24.58
C ARG A 12 -0.32 -10.85 -24.68
N GLY A 13 -1.08 -10.30 -23.73
CA GLY A 13 -1.44 -8.88 -23.67
C GLY A 13 -0.71 -8.14 -22.55
N LYS A 14 -1.23 -6.98 -22.12
CA LYS A 14 -0.69 -6.22 -20.98
C LYS A 14 -0.96 -6.90 -19.62
N TYR A 15 -2.08 -7.62 -19.50
CA TYR A 15 -2.49 -8.26 -18.26
C TYR A 15 -2.88 -9.73 -18.47
N SER A 16 -2.59 -10.57 -17.47
CA SER A 16 -2.98 -11.98 -17.43
C SER A 16 -4.45 -12.12 -17.02
N LYS A 17 -5.12 -13.21 -17.43
CA LYS A 17 -6.49 -13.52 -16.98
C LYS A 17 -6.59 -13.64 -15.46
N GLU A 18 -5.53 -14.13 -14.82
CA GLU A 18 -5.44 -14.29 -13.38
C GLU A 18 -5.34 -12.93 -12.67
N GLY A 19 -4.50 -12.01 -13.18
CA GLY A 19 -4.39 -10.67 -12.62
C GLY A 19 -5.71 -9.90 -12.68
N LEU A 20 -6.44 -10.02 -13.80
CA LEU A 20 -7.77 -9.44 -13.92
C LEU A 20 -8.76 -10.06 -12.92
N LYS A 21 -8.70 -11.37 -12.70
CA LYS A 21 -9.53 -12.06 -11.69
C LYS A 21 -9.15 -11.67 -10.26
N LYS A 22 -7.87 -11.40 -9.96
CA LYS A 22 -7.39 -10.91 -8.65
C LYS A 22 -8.05 -9.56 -8.34
N LEU A 23 -8.20 -8.67 -9.33
CA LEU A 23 -8.95 -7.42 -9.20
C LEU A 23 -10.47 -7.65 -9.06
N ASN A 24 -11.06 -8.39 -9.99
CA ASN A 24 -12.47 -8.77 -9.95
C ASN A 24 -12.76 -9.98 -10.85
N ARG A 25 -13.48 -10.98 -10.32
CA ARG A 25 -13.86 -12.21 -11.07
C ARG A 25 -14.58 -11.97 -12.40
N ARG A 26 -15.28 -10.83 -12.55
CA ARG A 26 -16.02 -10.46 -13.77
C ARG A 26 -15.20 -9.60 -14.74
N LEU A 27 -14.01 -9.11 -14.37
CA LEU A 27 -13.15 -8.33 -15.24
C LEU A 27 -12.61 -9.20 -16.38
N ARG A 28 -12.54 -8.64 -17.59
CA ARG A 28 -12.13 -9.36 -18.82
C ARG A 28 -10.99 -8.66 -19.55
N ASN A 29 -10.96 -7.34 -19.49
CA ASN A 29 -9.88 -6.46 -19.94
C ASN A 29 -9.61 -5.41 -18.85
N LEU A 30 -8.46 -4.74 -18.97
CA LEU A 30 -8.15 -3.54 -18.21
C LEU A 30 -7.47 -2.56 -19.16
N GLU A 31 -8.10 -1.42 -19.38
CA GLU A 31 -7.58 -0.32 -20.18
C GLU A 31 -6.40 0.35 -19.48
N VAL A 32 -5.55 1.02 -20.26
CA VAL A 32 -4.50 1.87 -19.69
C VAL A 32 -5.13 3.04 -18.94
N LEU A 33 -4.46 3.48 -17.88
CA LEU A 33 -4.87 4.69 -17.18
C LEU A 33 -4.75 5.89 -18.13
N PRO A 34 -5.80 6.70 -18.34
CA PRO A 34 -5.81 7.77 -19.36
C PRO A 34 -5.03 9.03 -18.91
N TYR A 35 -4.04 8.85 -18.05
CA TYR A 35 -3.20 9.90 -17.48
C TYR A 35 -1.73 9.52 -17.61
N THR A 36 -0.87 10.45 -18.02
CA THR A 36 0.59 10.31 -17.93
C THR A 36 1.04 10.34 -16.47
N ALA A 37 2.25 9.90 -16.16
CA ALA A 37 2.82 10.02 -14.81
C ALA A 37 2.78 11.48 -14.31
N ALA A 38 3.13 12.44 -15.18
CA ALA A 38 3.09 13.87 -14.87
C ALA A 38 1.65 14.39 -14.63
N GLU A 39 0.66 13.94 -15.42
CA GLU A 39 -0.74 14.30 -15.20
C GLU A 39 -1.28 13.74 -13.88
N GLN A 40 -0.89 12.51 -13.51
CA GLN A 40 -1.28 11.92 -12.23
C GLN A 40 -0.75 12.72 -11.05
N LEU A 41 0.49 13.23 -11.11
CA LEU A 41 1.04 14.12 -10.08
C LEU A 41 0.25 15.42 -9.98
N ARG A 42 -0.16 16.02 -11.11
CA ARG A 42 -1.00 17.23 -11.13
C ARG A 42 -2.39 16.97 -10.53
N GLU A 43 -3.02 15.84 -10.88
CA GLU A 43 -4.29 15.42 -10.28
C GLU A 43 -4.15 15.17 -8.77
N ALA A 44 -3.06 14.54 -8.34
CA ALA A 44 -2.81 14.29 -6.92
C ALA A 44 -2.65 15.60 -6.14
N ALA A 45 -1.89 16.57 -6.68
CA ALA A 45 -1.71 17.88 -6.08
C ALA A 45 -3.03 18.66 -5.99
N SER A 46 -3.85 18.66 -7.04
CA SER A 46 -5.12 19.40 -7.07
C SER A 46 -6.21 18.78 -6.17
N ARG A 47 -6.12 17.48 -5.89
CA ARG A 47 -7.09 16.74 -5.07
C ARG A 47 -6.62 16.47 -3.64
N ALA A 48 -5.37 16.73 -3.30
CA ALA A 48 -4.82 16.53 -1.95
C ALA A 48 -5.70 17.14 -0.83
N PRO A 49 -6.29 18.35 -0.97
CA PRO A 49 -7.17 18.92 0.06
C PRO A 49 -8.53 18.19 0.20
N LYS A 50 -8.97 17.48 -0.85
CA LYS A 50 -10.28 16.82 -0.92
C LYS A 50 -10.23 15.36 -0.48
N MET A 51 -9.03 14.80 -0.29
CA MET A 51 -8.82 13.39 0.01
C MET A 51 -8.48 13.16 1.48
N SER A 52 -9.14 12.18 2.10
CA SER A 52 -8.89 11.79 3.50
C SER A 52 -7.78 10.72 3.63
N ILE A 53 -6.72 10.79 2.83
CA ILE A 53 -5.65 9.77 2.81
C ILE A 53 -4.34 10.42 3.24
N GLN A 54 -3.70 9.88 4.28
CA GLN A 54 -2.51 10.45 4.90
C GLN A 54 -1.21 9.96 4.20
N GLY A 55 -0.12 10.74 4.28
CA GLY A 55 1.22 10.40 3.76
C GLY A 55 1.86 11.57 2.99
N VAL A 56 3.18 11.55 2.83
CA VAL A 56 3.94 12.59 2.11
C VAL A 56 3.90 12.38 0.60
N GLN A 57 3.86 11.12 0.17
CA GLN A 57 3.78 10.77 -1.25
C GLN A 57 2.42 11.17 -1.85
N PRO A 58 2.40 11.80 -3.05
CA PRO A 58 1.18 12.06 -3.79
C PRO A 58 0.37 10.78 -3.99
N LYS A 59 -0.95 10.87 -3.82
CA LYS A 59 -1.83 9.71 -3.94
C LYS A 59 -3.19 10.09 -4.48
N LEU A 60 -3.78 9.18 -5.22
CA LEU A 60 -5.09 9.32 -5.85
C LEU A 60 -6.03 8.21 -5.39
N SER A 61 -7.31 8.56 -5.23
CA SER A 61 -8.35 7.59 -4.89
C SER A 61 -8.98 7.09 -6.19
N LEU A 62 -9.08 5.77 -6.33
CA LEU A 62 -9.55 5.12 -7.54
C LEU A 62 -10.77 4.23 -7.32
N ARG A 63 -11.58 4.10 -8.37
CA ARG A 63 -12.65 3.11 -8.49
C ARG A 63 -12.45 2.29 -9.75
N LEU A 64 -12.55 0.97 -9.64
CA LEU A 64 -12.53 0.07 -10.80
C LEU A 64 -13.94 -0.02 -11.41
N ASN A 65 -14.09 0.45 -12.64
CA ASN A 65 -15.30 0.28 -13.44
C ASN A 65 -15.21 -1.05 -14.21
N ILE A 66 -15.84 -2.09 -13.68
CA ILE A 66 -15.77 -3.45 -14.24
C ILE A 66 -16.38 -3.54 -15.65
N LYS A 67 -17.40 -2.73 -15.96
CA LYS A 67 -18.09 -2.78 -17.26
C LYS A 67 -17.21 -2.25 -18.39
N LYS A 68 -16.49 -1.16 -18.11
CA LYS A 68 -15.56 -0.56 -19.06
C LYS A 68 -14.15 -1.14 -18.98
N GLY A 69 -13.82 -1.82 -17.88
CA GLY A 69 -12.49 -2.31 -17.61
C GLY A 69 -11.50 -1.18 -17.37
N GLU A 70 -11.87 -0.14 -16.63
CA GLU A 70 -10.98 1.02 -16.40
C GLU A 70 -10.91 1.41 -14.92
N PHE A 71 -9.78 2.00 -14.52
CA PHE A 71 -9.67 2.70 -13.24
C PHE A 71 -10.04 4.18 -13.42
N GLU A 72 -10.97 4.65 -12.62
CA GLU A 72 -11.45 6.03 -12.61
C GLU A 72 -10.93 6.74 -11.35
N ILE A 73 -10.33 7.93 -11.50
CA ILE A 73 -9.99 8.80 -10.37
C ILE A 73 -11.29 9.36 -9.78
N VAL A 74 -11.47 9.23 -8.47
CA VAL A 74 -12.66 9.67 -7.75
C VAL A 74 -12.29 10.34 -6.43
N ASP A 75 -12.99 11.43 -6.11
CA ASP A 75 -12.79 12.14 -4.83
C ASP A 75 -13.38 11.37 -3.63
N THR A 76 -14.44 10.61 -3.87
CA THR A 76 -15.14 9.84 -2.82
C THR A 76 -15.50 8.44 -3.29
N GLY A 77 -15.63 7.51 -2.34
CA GLY A 77 -16.04 6.13 -2.63
C GLY A 77 -15.01 5.30 -3.39
N GLY A 78 -13.75 5.75 -3.46
CA GLY A 78 -12.66 4.96 -4.01
C GLY A 78 -12.37 3.73 -3.16
N ALA A 79 -12.10 2.61 -3.83
CA ALA A 79 -11.76 1.32 -3.24
C ALA A 79 -10.27 0.96 -3.43
N TYR A 80 -9.54 1.77 -4.19
CA TYR A 80 -8.12 1.61 -4.43
C TYR A 80 -7.41 2.95 -4.24
N ILE A 81 -6.13 2.88 -3.90
CA ILE A 81 -5.23 4.01 -3.82
C ILE A 81 -4.22 3.82 -4.94
N LEU A 82 -3.96 4.88 -5.69
CA LEU A 82 -2.92 4.94 -6.70
C LEU A 82 -1.80 5.85 -6.21
N LYS A 83 -0.57 5.38 -6.42
CA LYS A 83 0.66 6.10 -6.09
C LYS A 83 1.41 6.39 -7.39
N PRO A 84 1.38 7.65 -7.87
CA PRO A 84 2.08 8.05 -9.08
C PRO A 84 3.59 7.84 -8.95
N GLN A 85 4.24 7.71 -10.10
CA GLN A 85 5.69 7.72 -10.21
C GLN A 85 6.27 9.04 -9.71
N ASN A 86 7.38 8.98 -8.96
CA ASN A 86 8.12 10.17 -8.54
C ASN A 86 9.18 10.50 -9.60
N PRO A 87 9.27 11.75 -10.12
CA PRO A 87 10.28 12.11 -11.11
C PRO A 87 11.72 11.95 -10.62
N GLN A 88 11.96 12.06 -9.31
CA GLN A 88 13.28 11.85 -8.72
C GLN A 88 13.65 10.37 -8.60
N PHE A 89 12.64 9.50 -8.48
CA PHE A 89 12.80 8.07 -8.23
C PHE A 89 11.79 7.30 -9.07
N GLU A 90 12.12 7.15 -10.35
CA GLU A 90 11.22 6.60 -11.35
C GLU A 90 10.75 5.18 -11.04
N GLN A 91 11.55 4.37 -10.34
CA GLN A 91 11.24 2.95 -10.09
C GLN A 91 10.57 2.70 -8.72
N ILE A 92 10.11 3.74 -8.01
CA ILE A 92 9.39 3.58 -6.74
C ILE A 92 8.16 2.67 -6.87
N PRO A 93 7.29 2.82 -7.89
CA PRO A 93 6.14 1.93 -8.04
C PRO A 93 6.53 0.44 -8.05
N GLU A 94 7.52 0.10 -8.87
CA GLU A 94 8.04 -1.25 -9.03
C GLU A 94 8.70 -1.78 -7.75
N ASN A 95 9.47 -0.93 -7.07
CA ASN A 95 10.08 -1.23 -5.78
C ASN A 95 9.01 -1.54 -4.72
N GLU A 96 7.96 -0.73 -4.64
CA GLU A 96 6.86 -0.99 -3.70
C GLU A 96 6.12 -2.29 -4.04
N ASP A 97 5.82 -2.55 -5.33
CA ASP A 97 5.14 -3.80 -5.71
C ASP A 97 5.98 -5.04 -5.38
N VAL A 98 7.28 -5.04 -5.70
CA VAL A 98 8.14 -6.19 -5.39
C VAL A 98 8.30 -6.38 -3.88
N SER A 99 8.46 -5.30 -3.11
CA SER A 99 8.59 -5.35 -1.66
C SER A 99 7.33 -5.90 -0.98
N MET A 100 6.16 -5.46 -1.43
CA MET A 100 4.86 -5.96 -0.97
C MET A 100 4.63 -7.43 -1.35
N ARG A 101 5.08 -7.87 -2.54
CA ARG A 101 5.04 -9.30 -2.93
C ARG A 101 5.96 -10.16 -2.07
N LEU A 102 7.16 -9.68 -1.74
CA LEU A 102 8.08 -10.37 -0.85
C LEU A 102 7.46 -10.54 0.54
N ALA A 103 6.76 -9.51 1.02
CA ALA A 103 5.98 -9.60 2.25
C ALA A 103 4.83 -10.64 2.14
N GLU A 104 4.05 -10.63 1.05
CA GLU A 104 3.01 -11.64 0.77
C GLU A 104 3.59 -13.07 0.81
N ALA A 105 4.74 -13.27 0.15
CA ALA A 105 5.44 -14.56 0.10
C ALA A 105 5.99 -15.01 1.46
N ALA A 106 6.36 -14.07 2.34
CA ALA A 106 6.76 -14.33 3.71
C ALA A 106 5.58 -14.59 4.66
N GLY A 107 4.33 -14.60 4.15
CA GLY A 107 3.12 -14.87 4.92
C GLY A 107 2.57 -13.64 5.65
N ILE A 108 2.98 -12.42 5.26
CA ILE A 108 2.36 -11.19 5.75
C ILE A 108 1.02 -10.98 5.03
N ASP A 109 -0.03 -10.66 5.79
CA ASP A 109 -1.32 -10.26 5.22
C ASP A 109 -1.15 -8.90 4.53
N VAL A 110 -1.29 -8.86 3.21
CA VAL A 110 -1.21 -7.64 2.41
C VAL A 110 -2.47 -7.48 1.55
N PRO A 111 -2.90 -6.24 1.27
CA PRO A 111 -4.01 -6.00 0.35
C PRO A 111 -3.66 -6.41 -1.08
N ILE A 112 -4.68 -6.56 -1.92
CA ILE A 112 -4.47 -6.69 -3.37
C ILE A 112 -3.75 -5.43 -3.87
N HIS A 113 -2.55 -5.60 -4.42
CA HIS A 113 -1.77 -4.56 -5.06
C HIS A 113 -1.26 -5.02 -6.43
N GLY A 114 -0.59 -4.12 -7.14
CA GLY A 114 0.02 -4.40 -8.43
C GLY A 114 0.44 -3.11 -9.13
N LEU A 115 0.91 -3.27 -10.37
CA LEU A 115 1.16 -2.15 -11.26
C LEU A 115 0.13 -2.12 -12.40
N ILE A 116 -0.18 -0.92 -12.87
CA ILE A 116 -0.96 -0.68 -14.08
C ILE A 116 -0.19 0.24 -15.02
N TYR A 117 -0.49 0.12 -16.31
CA TYR A 117 0.09 0.98 -17.35
C TYR A 117 -0.67 2.30 -17.47
N SER A 118 0.08 3.39 -17.52
CA SER A 118 -0.36 4.72 -17.92
C SER A 118 -0.38 4.89 -19.44
N LYS A 119 -1.02 5.95 -19.94
CA LYS A 119 -1.10 6.22 -21.40
C LYS A 119 0.26 6.54 -22.05
N ASP A 120 1.22 7.02 -21.26
CA ASP A 120 2.61 7.25 -21.69
C ASP A 120 3.50 5.99 -21.56
N GLY A 121 2.93 4.87 -21.12
CA GLY A 121 3.65 3.61 -20.94
C GLY A 121 4.32 3.44 -19.56
N SER A 122 4.34 4.47 -18.72
CA SER A 122 4.85 4.36 -17.34
C SER A 122 4.05 3.34 -16.52
N LEU A 123 4.71 2.71 -15.56
CA LEU A 123 4.07 1.85 -14.56
C LEU A 123 3.66 2.69 -13.35
N THR A 124 2.51 2.36 -12.80
CA THR A 124 1.96 3.06 -11.65
C THR A 124 1.43 2.04 -10.65
N TYR A 125 1.79 2.24 -9.38
CA TYR A 125 1.40 1.34 -8.31
C TYR A 125 -0.03 1.63 -7.86
N PHE A 126 -0.78 0.55 -7.61
CA PHE A 126 -2.06 0.62 -6.94
C PHE A 126 -2.12 -0.38 -5.79
N ILE A 127 -2.90 -0.03 -4.78
CA ILE A 127 -3.22 -0.90 -3.64
C ILE A 127 -4.70 -0.79 -3.33
N LYS A 128 -5.33 -1.92 -3.04
CA LYS A 128 -6.73 -1.98 -2.63
C LYS A 128 -6.86 -1.53 -1.18
N ARG A 129 -7.84 -0.69 -0.90
CA ARG A 129 -8.17 -0.26 0.45
C ARG A 129 -8.73 -1.42 1.26
N PHE A 130 -8.06 -1.75 2.36
CA PHE A 130 -8.53 -2.75 3.32
C PHE A 130 -9.57 -2.19 4.31
N ASP A 131 -9.65 -0.86 4.46
CA ASP A 131 -10.62 -0.15 5.30
C ASP A 131 -11.99 0.05 4.61
N ARG A 132 -12.23 -0.65 3.50
CA ARG A 132 -13.45 -0.58 2.69
C ARG A 132 -14.01 -1.98 2.47
N LYS A 133 -15.27 -2.20 2.87
CA LYS A 133 -16.00 -3.42 2.63
C LYS A 133 -17.23 -3.12 1.75
N GLY A 134 -17.21 -3.67 0.53
CA GLY A 134 -18.21 -3.32 -0.48
C GLY A 134 -18.20 -1.82 -0.83
N ARG A 135 -19.38 -1.26 -1.14
CA ARG A 135 -19.51 0.15 -1.57
C ARG A 135 -19.73 1.16 -0.45
N LYS A 136 -20.22 0.73 0.71
CA LYS A 136 -20.72 1.64 1.77
C LYS A 136 -20.13 1.40 3.15
N GLU A 137 -19.64 0.20 3.43
CA GLU A 137 -19.10 -0.12 4.75
C GLU A 137 -17.65 0.33 4.83
N LYS A 138 -17.37 1.18 5.82
CA LYS A 138 -16.01 1.61 6.19
C LYS A 138 -15.66 0.92 7.50
N LEU A 139 -14.47 0.37 7.56
CA LEU A 139 -13.94 -0.23 8.78
C LEU A 139 -13.14 0.83 9.54
N ALA A 140 -13.23 0.81 10.87
CA ALA A 140 -12.41 1.69 11.70
C ALA A 140 -10.94 1.25 11.60
N VAL A 141 -10.07 2.19 11.29
CA VAL A 141 -8.62 1.99 11.19
C VAL A 141 -7.94 3.17 11.86
N GLU A 142 -6.99 2.89 12.74
CA GLU A 142 -6.21 3.88 13.46
C GLU A 142 -4.73 3.52 13.37
N ASP A 143 -3.89 4.49 13.00
CA ASP A 143 -2.45 4.29 12.94
C ASP A 143 -1.80 4.41 14.33
N PHE A 144 -0.61 3.84 14.51
CA PHE A 144 0.00 3.78 15.84
C PHE A 144 0.43 5.16 16.34
N ALA A 145 0.69 6.12 15.45
CA ALA A 145 0.97 7.49 15.86
C ALA A 145 -0.28 8.12 16.52
N GLN A 146 -1.47 7.90 15.95
CA GLN A 146 -2.73 8.36 16.56
C GLN A 146 -2.98 7.70 17.92
N LEU A 147 -2.80 6.39 18.03
CA LEU A 147 -3.02 5.63 19.27
C LEU A 147 -2.08 6.05 20.40
N LEU A 148 -0.86 6.46 20.05
CA LEU A 148 0.14 6.92 21.00
C LEU A 148 0.11 8.44 21.24
N GLY A 149 -0.72 9.20 20.51
CA GLY A 149 -0.78 10.66 20.60
C GLY A 149 0.40 11.40 19.93
N TYR A 150 1.12 10.75 19.02
CA TYR A 150 2.24 11.32 18.28
C TYR A 150 1.75 12.11 17.05
N SER A 151 2.54 13.12 16.66
CA SER A 151 2.27 13.96 15.50
C SER A 151 2.95 13.42 14.24
N ARG A 152 2.86 14.17 13.12
CA ARG A 152 3.63 13.85 11.92
C ARG A 152 5.14 14.02 12.09
N GLU A 153 5.55 14.96 12.95
CA GLU A 153 6.95 15.30 13.20
C GLU A 153 7.62 14.24 14.08
N THR A 154 6.86 13.69 15.03
CA THR A 154 7.37 12.71 15.99
C THR A 154 7.10 11.25 15.57
N LYS A 155 6.75 11.01 14.29
CA LYS A 155 6.35 9.68 13.81
C LYS A 155 7.43 8.60 13.91
N TYR A 156 8.70 9.00 14.03
CA TYR A 156 9.86 8.11 14.22
C TYR A 156 10.27 7.96 15.70
N ASP A 157 9.66 8.72 16.62
CA ASP A 157 10.12 8.84 18.01
C ASP A 157 9.55 7.71 18.90
N ALA A 158 9.64 6.48 18.42
CA ALA A 158 9.18 5.30 19.14
C ALA A 158 10.03 4.06 18.85
N SER A 159 10.39 3.35 19.92
CA SER A 159 11.06 2.06 19.80
C SER A 159 10.08 0.95 19.42
N MET A 160 10.60 -0.19 18.95
CA MET A 160 9.77 -1.35 18.65
C MET A 160 9.07 -1.93 19.90
N GLU A 161 9.63 -1.76 21.10
CA GLU A 161 8.96 -2.10 22.36
C GLU A 161 7.71 -1.25 22.57
N LYS A 162 7.78 0.05 22.21
CA LYS A 162 6.63 0.95 22.28
C LYS A 162 5.56 0.54 21.27
N VAL A 163 5.96 0.19 20.05
CA VAL A 163 5.06 -0.38 19.02
C VAL A 163 4.38 -1.65 19.55
N ALA A 164 5.13 -2.56 20.16
CA ALA A 164 4.57 -3.79 20.74
C ALA A 164 3.60 -3.51 21.91
N SER A 165 3.79 -2.43 22.67
CA SER A 165 2.85 -2.04 23.74
C SER A 165 1.49 -1.58 23.21
N VAL A 166 1.43 -0.99 22.01
CA VAL A 166 0.15 -0.64 21.36
C VAL A 166 -0.64 -1.91 21.06
N VAL A 167 0.03 -2.93 20.53
CA VAL A 167 -0.60 -4.24 20.27
C VAL A 167 -1.10 -4.86 21.57
N GLU A 168 -0.30 -4.81 22.64
CA GLU A 168 -0.70 -5.30 23.97
C GLU A 168 -1.94 -4.60 24.52
N GLN A 169 -2.01 -3.28 24.37
CA GLN A 169 -3.06 -2.47 24.96
C GLN A 169 -4.39 -2.54 24.20
N PHE A 170 -4.35 -2.58 22.86
CA PHE A 170 -5.55 -2.33 22.04
C PHE A 170 -6.07 -3.55 21.28
N CYS A 171 -5.24 -4.57 21.02
CA CYS A 171 -5.71 -5.75 20.28
C CYS A 171 -6.56 -6.67 21.15
N THR A 172 -7.58 -7.28 20.55
CA THR A 172 -8.45 -8.24 21.26
C THR A 172 -7.69 -9.52 21.65
N PHE A 173 -6.71 -9.94 20.84
CA PHE A 173 -5.87 -11.11 21.11
C PHE A 173 -4.38 -10.79 20.91
N PRO A 174 -3.75 -10.05 21.84
CA PRO A 174 -2.43 -9.45 21.60
C PRO A 174 -1.32 -10.44 21.27
N MET A 175 -1.31 -11.63 21.88
CA MET A 175 -0.23 -12.60 21.66
C MET A 175 -0.15 -13.07 20.20
N VAL A 176 -1.29 -13.24 19.53
CA VAL A 176 -1.34 -13.61 18.11
C VAL A 176 -0.85 -12.45 17.24
N GLU A 177 -1.26 -11.23 17.58
CA GLU A 177 -0.88 -10.03 16.84
C GLU A 177 0.61 -9.68 17.03
N LYS A 178 1.21 -9.93 18.20
CA LYS A 178 2.65 -9.76 18.43
C LYS A 178 3.51 -10.65 17.54
N ILE A 179 3.06 -11.89 17.26
CA ILE A 179 3.76 -12.78 16.32
C ILE A 179 3.71 -12.21 14.90
N LYS A 180 2.56 -11.66 14.48
CA LYS A 180 2.43 -10.99 13.18
C LYS A 180 3.33 -9.76 13.10
N LEU A 181 3.33 -8.92 14.15
CA LEU A 181 4.19 -7.74 14.26
C LEU A 181 5.66 -8.13 14.14
N PHE A 182 6.12 -9.14 14.88
CA PHE A 182 7.50 -9.60 14.82
C PHE A 182 7.91 -10.06 13.42
N ARG A 183 7.06 -10.83 12.73
CA ARG A 183 7.30 -11.23 11.33
C ARG A 183 7.38 -10.01 10.41
N LEU A 184 6.47 -9.04 10.57
CA LEU A 184 6.48 -7.82 9.78
C LEU A 184 7.77 -7.02 10.02
N THR A 185 8.22 -6.87 11.26
CA THR A 185 9.50 -6.22 11.59
C THR A 185 10.67 -6.93 10.92
N LEU A 186 10.72 -8.26 10.97
CA LEU A 186 11.78 -9.04 10.33
C LEU A 186 11.78 -8.87 8.80
N VAL A 187 10.60 -8.84 8.17
CA VAL A 187 10.49 -8.60 6.72
C VAL A 187 11.00 -7.20 6.35
N ASN A 188 10.62 -6.17 7.10
CA ASN A 188 11.12 -4.81 6.86
C ASN A 188 12.63 -4.70 7.04
N PHE A 189 13.16 -5.38 8.06
CA PHE A 189 14.60 -5.51 8.25
C PHE A 189 15.26 -6.13 7.02
N LEU A 190 14.84 -7.33 6.61
CA LEU A 190 15.47 -8.06 5.49
C LEU A 190 15.35 -7.35 4.14
N ILE A 191 14.30 -6.55 3.93
CA ILE A 191 14.09 -5.80 2.68
C ILE A 191 14.86 -4.47 2.68
N GLY A 192 15.37 -4.00 3.82
CA GLY A 192 16.01 -2.68 3.92
C GLY A 192 14.98 -1.54 3.89
N ASN A 193 13.91 -1.67 4.67
CA ASN A 193 12.89 -0.63 4.81
C ASN A 193 13.17 0.29 6.01
N GLU A 194 13.84 1.40 5.76
CA GLU A 194 14.14 2.46 6.73
C GLU A 194 12.98 3.44 6.94
N ASP A 195 11.91 3.38 6.15
CA ASP A 195 10.77 4.29 6.33
C ASP A 195 9.64 3.66 7.18
N MET A 196 9.91 2.57 7.90
CA MET A 196 8.92 1.85 8.70
C MET A 196 8.62 2.55 10.04
N HIS A 197 7.91 3.67 9.99
CA HIS A 197 7.54 4.50 11.14
C HIS A 197 6.12 4.23 11.67
N LEU A 198 5.73 4.86 12.78
CA LEU A 198 4.44 4.63 13.46
C LEU A 198 3.18 4.72 12.59
N LYS A 199 3.20 5.52 11.51
CA LYS A 199 2.04 5.64 10.60
C LYS A 199 1.88 4.48 9.61
N ASN A 200 2.86 3.59 9.52
CA ASN A 200 2.85 2.41 8.66
C ASN A 200 2.36 1.17 9.42
N PHE A 201 2.11 1.31 10.73
CA PHE A 201 1.39 0.33 11.54
C PHE A 201 -0.01 0.87 11.83
N SER A 202 -1.02 0.04 11.62
CA SER A 202 -2.41 0.37 11.96
C SER A 202 -3.12 -0.81 12.61
N LEU A 203 -4.10 -0.49 13.46
CA LEU A 203 -5.10 -1.44 13.93
C LEU A 203 -6.38 -1.28 13.12
N ILE A 204 -7.09 -2.39 12.91
CA ILE A 204 -8.38 -2.42 12.22
C ILE A 204 -9.42 -3.15 13.07
N THR A 205 -10.65 -2.61 13.10
CA THR A 205 -11.78 -3.25 13.76
C THR A 205 -12.62 -4.04 12.75
N ARG A 206 -12.64 -5.37 12.88
CA ARG A 206 -13.41 -6.29 12.01
C ARG A 206 -14.19 -7.30 12.85
N GLY A 207 -15.50 -7.39 12.61
CA GLY A 207 -16.34 -8.38 13.31
C GLY A 207 -16.29 -8.27 14.84
N GLY A 208 -16.13 -7.05 15.37
CA GLY A 208 -16.01 -6.80 16.81
C GLY A 208 -14.64 -7.09 17.42
N LYS A 209 -13.62 -7.43 16.61
CA LYS A 209 -12.24 -7.65 17.05
C LYS A 209 -11.34 -6.54 16.55
N ILE A 210 -10.38 -6.13 17.38
CA ILE A 210 -9.30 -5.22 17.04
C ILE A 210 -8.04 -6.07 16.81
N GLU A 211 -7.44 -5.91 15.64
CA GLU A 211 -6.28 -6.67 15.17
C GLU A 211 -5.37 -5.78 14.32
N LEU A 212 -4.15 -6.23 14.02
CA LEU A 212 -3.30 -5.53 13.05
C LEU A 212 -3.99 -5.50 11.68
N SER A 213 -3.91 -4.34 11.01
CA SER A 213 -4.36 -4.25 9.63
C SER A 213 -3.45 -5.06 8.70
N PRO A 214 -3.90 -5.39 7.48
CA PRO A 214 -2.97 -5.78 6.42
C PRO A 214 -1.84 -4.77 6.31
N ALA A 215 -0.62 -5.22 6.05
CA ALA A 215 0.54 -4.35 5.91
C ALA A 215 0.48 -3.57 4.59
N TYR A 216 1.00 -2.36 4.60
CA TYR A 216 1.03 -1.43 3.47
C TYR A 216 2.28 -0.55 3.56
N ASP A 217 2.61 0.17 2.48
CA ASP A 217 3.76 1.07 2.41
C ASP A 217 5.09 0.37 2.78
N ILE A 218 5.25 -0.90 2.35
CA ILE A 218 6.52 -1.64 2.45
C ILE A 218 7.34 -1.32 1.20
N LEU A 219 8.56 -0.82 1.40
CA LEU A 219 9.46 -0.37 0.34
C LEU A 219 10.91 -0.67 0.74
N ASN A 220 11.74 -1.12 -0.20
CA ASN A 220 13.19 -1.09 0.01
C ASN A 220 13.68 0.35 -0.16
N SER A 221 13.90 1.07 0.93
CA SER A 221 14.45 2.44 0.87
C SER A 221 15.97 2.45 0.74
N THR A 222 16.65 1.42 1.26
CA THR A 222 18.11 1.31 1.26
C THR A 222 18.71 1.24 -0.15
N ILE A 223 17.98 0.73 -1.14
CA ILE A 223 18.41 0.73 -2.55
C ILE A 223 18.63 2.16 -3.11
N VAL A 224 18.03 3.17 -2.47
CA VAL A 224 18.15 4.59 -2.81
C VAL A 224 18.99 5.36 -1.80
N LEU A 225 18.88 5.01 -0.51
CA LEU A 225 19.58 5.70 0.57
C LEU A 225 21.06 5.28 0.62
N THR A 226 21.96 6.26 0.49
CA THR A 226 23.41 6.01 0.49
C THR A 226 24.02 5.95 1.91
N SER A 227 23.23 6.12 2.95
CA SER A 227 23.69 6.18 4.35
C SER A 227 22.56 5.74 5.29
N PRO A 228 22.40 4.43 5.53
CA PRO A 228 21.31 3.91 6.34
C PRO A 228 21.42 4.39 7.78
N LYS A 229 20.29 4.72 8.41
CA LYS A 229 20.23 5.22 9.80
C LYS A 229 19.38 4.37 10.73
N GLU A 230 18.39 3.65 10.19
CA GLU A 230 17.45 2.90 11.01
C GLU A 230 17.96 1.50 11.33
N GLU A 231 17.98 1.14 12.61
CA GLU A 231 18.39 -0.21 13.08
C GLU A 231 17.42 -1.31 12.64
N THR A 232 16.21 -0.92 12.25
CA THR A 232 15.15 -1.83 11.80
C THR A 232 15.22 -2.16 10.31
N ALA A 233 16.27 -1.72 9.60
CA ALA A 233 16.55 -2.01 8.21
C ALA A 233 17.94 -2.65 8.06
N LEU A 234 18.06 -3.65 7.18
CA LEU A 234 19.34 -4.21 6.80
C LEU A 234 20.08 -3.19 5.90
N PRO A 235 21.34 -2.82 6.24
CA PRO A 235 22.16 -1.89 5.45
C PRO A 235 22.49 -2.36 4.04
#